data_AF-A0A8C3VPF1-F1
#
_entry.id   AF-A0A8C3VPF1-F1
#
_cell.length_a   1.000
_cell.length_b   1.000
_cell.length_c   1.000
_cell.angle_alpha   90.00
_cell.angle_beta   90.00
_cell.angle_gamma   90.00
#
_symmetry.space_group_name_H-M   'P 1'
#
loop_
_entity.id
_entity.type
_entity.pdbx_description
1 polymer ?
#
loop_
_entity_poly.entity_id
_entity_poly.type
_entity_poly.pdbx_seq_one_letter_code
_entity_poly.pdbx_strand_id
1 'polypeptide(L)'
;RDEVPEVAFSWRRGQRPAHALGHFRFFQMCSPVHSAALPCLGLILLLWSQGPGVQGQEFRFGPCRVEGVVLQELWEAFWDMKDVVQAQDNVTSVRLLRKEILQNVSEAESCYFIHSLLKFYLNTIFKNYHAKAVKFRILRSFSTLANNFAVIMSKLRPRQENEMFSISENARRRFLLFQGAFKQLDREAALTKAFGEMDILLTWMQKFYQP
;
A
#
# COMPACT_ATOMS: atom_id res chain seq x y z
N ARG A 1 16.30 4.16 25.29
CA ARG A 1 16.95 4.72 24.07
C ARG A 1 17.24 3.49 23.26
N ASP A 2 16.25 3.04 22.51
CA ASP A 2 16.24 1.71 21.91
C ASP A 2 15.81 1.89 20.46
N GLU A 3 16.81 1.83 19.59
CA GLU A 3 16.67 1.95 18.15
C GLU A 3 15.92 0.74 17.60
N VAL A 4 14.83 1.02 16.88
CA VAL A 4 14.10 0.02 16.10
C VAL A 4 14.81 -0.11 14.76
N PRO A 5 15.23 -1.32 14.33
CA PRO A 5 15.88 -1.47 13.04
C PRO A 5 14.85 -1.30 11.91
N GLU A 6 15.07 -0.29 11.08
CA GLU A 6 14.42 -0.04 9.81
C GLU A 6 14.78 -1.16 8.82
N VAL A 7 13.88 -2.11 8.60
CA VAL A 7 14.06 -3.14 7.57
C VAL A 7 13.71 -2.52 6.21
N ALA A 8 14.71 -1.90 5.59
CA ALA A 8 14.64 -1.47 4.20
C ALA A 8 14.66 -2.69 3.28
N PHE A 9 13.54 -2.96 2.60
CA PHE A 9 13.51 -3.89 1.47
C PHE A 9 14.29 -3.27 0.29
N SER A 10 15.56 -3.69 0.15
CA SER A 10 16.45 -3.29 -0.94
C SER A 10 16.08 -4.04 -2.23
N TRP A 11 15.36 -3.36 -3.13
CA TRP A 11 15.31 -3.74 -4.54
C TRP A 11 16.50 -3.11 -5.25
N ARG A 12 17.47 -3.95 -5.62
CA ARG A 12 18.70 -3.59 -6.33
C ARG A 12 18.35 -2.96 -7.69
N ARG A 13 18.52 -1.64 -7.84
CA ARG A 13 18.50 -0.95 -9.13
C ARG A 13 19.69 -1.42 -9.97
N GLY A 14 19.42 -2.05 -11.11
CA GLY A 14 20.45 -2.43 -12.08
C GLY A 14 21.19 -1.19 -12.61
N GLN A 15 22.51 -1.22 -12.47
CA GLN A 15 23.46 -0.30 -13.08
C GLN A 15 23.44 -0.48 -14.61
N ARG A 16 23.35 0.63 -15.36
CA ARG A 16 23.80 0.68 -16.76
C ARG A 16 25.19 1.32 -16.80
N PRO A 17 26.15 0.77 -17.58
CA PRO A 17 27.52 1.26 -17.58
C PRO A 17 27.67 2.53 -18.41
N ALA A 18 28.55 3.42 -17.95
CA ALA A 18 29.15 4.49 -18.72
C ALA A 18 30.31 3.96 -19.58
N HIS A 19 30.60 4.65 -20.68
CA HIS A 19 31.84 4.78 -21.50
C HIS A 19 31.39 5.06 -22.96
N ALA A 20 31.91 6.01 -23.73
CA ALA A 20 33.23 6.63 -23.74
C ALA A 20 33.17 8.05 -24.36
N LEU A 21 34.10 8.92 -23.93
CA LEU A 21 34.45 10.18 -24.60
C LEU A 21 35.17 9.88 -25.93
N GLY A 22 34.75 10.56 -27.00
CA GLY A 22 35.48 10.69 -28.26
C GLY A 22 35.57 12.17 -28.66
N HIS A 23 36.79 12.63 -28.87
CA HIS A 23 37.14 14.02 -29.20
C HIS A 23 36.68 14.48 -30.60
N PHE A 24 36.22 15.74 -30.62
CA PHE A 24 36.17 16.77 -31.68
C PHE A 24 36.81 16.47 -33.05
N ARG A 25 36.07 16.80 -34.12
CA ARG A 25 36.52 17.75 -35.16
C ARG A 25 35.34 18.56 -35.72
N PHE A 26 35.49 19.88 -35.63
CA PHE A 26 34.65 20.90 -36.24
C PHE A 26 34.81 20.87 -37.78
N PHE A 27 33.71 20.85 -38.51
CA PHE A 27 33.61 21.57 -39.77
C PHE A 27 32.36 22.46 -39.72
N GLN A 28 32.63 23.75 -39.79
CA GLN A 28 31.71 24.85 -39.72
C GLN A 28 31.28 25.19 -41.15
N MET A 29 29.97 25.16 -41.42
CA MET A 29 29.37 25.89 -42.53
C MET A 29 28.11 26.58 -42.02
N CYS A 30 28.17 27.91 -41.96
CA CYS A 30 27.03 28.77 -41.68
C CYS A 30 26.07 28.75 -42.89
N SER A 31 24.77 28.63 -42.62
CA SER A 31 23.73 29.37 -43.35
C SER A 31 22.48 29.51 -42.47
N PRO A 32 21.74 30.63 -42.57
CA PRO A 32 20.81 31.06 -41.53
C PRO A 32 19.36 30.72 -41.91
N VAL A 33 18.66 29.95 -41.08
CA VAL A 33 17.19 30.02 -40.97
C VAL A 33 16.83 29.85 -39.50
N HIS A 34 16.31 30.92 -38.90
CA HIS A 34 15.85 30.93 -37.53
C HIS A 34 14.63 30.04 -37.34
N SER A 35 14.79 29.07 -36.45
CA SER A 35 13.94 28.87 -35.27
C SER A 35 12.42 28.86 -35.48
N ALA A 36 11.87 27.70 -35.87
CA ALA A 36 10.48 27.36 -35.53
C ALA A 36 10.24 25.86 -35.26
N ALA A 37 11.23 24.97 -35.45
CA ALA A 37 11.04 23.52 -35.27
C ALA A 37 11.37 23.00 -33.85
N LEU A 38 12.24 23.71 -33.11
CA LEU A 38 12.63 23.35 -31.74
C LEU A 38 11.54 23.53 -30.67
N PRO A 39 10.66 24.56 -30.69
CA PRO A 39 9.65 24.72 -29.65
C PRO A 39 8.56 23.64 -29.74
N CYS A 40 8.29 23.12 -30.95
CA CYS A 40 7.29 22.07 -31.16
C CYS A 40 7.74 20.72 -30.56
N LEU A 41 9.01 20.35 -30.73
CA LEU A 41 9.57 19.14 -30.11
C LEU A 41 9.59 19.23 -28.57
N GLY A 42 9.89 20.41 -28.02
CA GLY A 42 9.80 20.66 -26.58
C GLY A 42 8.38 20.54 -26.03
N LEU A 43 7.39 21.09 -26.75
CA LEU A 43 5.96 20.97 -26.39
C LEU A 43 5.43 19.54 -26.47
N ILE A 44 5.85 18.77 -27.48
CA ILE A 44 5.47 17.35 -27.62
C ILE A 44 6.09 16.52 -26.49
N LEU A 45 7.36 16.75 -26.16
CA LEU A 45 8.02 16.07 -25.03
C LEU A 45 7.41 16.45 -23.67
N LEU A 46 6.97 17.70 -23.49
CA LEU A 46 6.25 18.13 -22.29
C LEU A 46 4.86 17.48 -22.19
N LEU A 47 4.12 17.38 -23.30
CA LEU A 47 2.83 16.66 -23.34
C LEU A 47 3.00 15.15 -23.06
N TRP A 48 4.12 14.55 -23.49
CA TRP A 48 4.38 13.11 -23.30
C TRP A 48 5.01 12.80 -21.94
N SER A 49 5.55 13.80 -21.25
CA SER A 49 5.99 13.68 -19.85
C SER A 49 4.84 13.68 -18.84
N GLN A 50 3.69 14.20 -19.26
CA GLN A 50 2.40 13.98 -18.60
C GLN A 50 1.92 12.59 -19.03
N GLY A 51 2.53 11.53 -18.49
CA GLY A 51 1.89 10.21 -18.56
C GLY A 51 0.45 10.33 -18.05
N PRO A 52 -0.49 9.46 -18.46
CA PRO A 52 -1.80 9.46 -17.85
C PRO A 52 -1.59 9.17 -16.37
N GLY A 53 -1.51 10.23 -15.57
CA GLY A 53 -1.74 10.11 -14.15
C GLY A 53 -3.09 9.41 -14.08
N VAL A 54 -3.16 8.35 -13.29
CA VAL A 54 -4.44 7.84 -12.82
C VAL A 54 -5.06 8.98 -11.99
N GLN A 55 -5.55 10.01 -12.69
CA GLN A 55 -6.26 11.15 -12.15
C GLN A 55 -7.67 10.65 -11.93
N GLY A 56 -8.04 10.50 -10.66
CA GLY A 56 -9.39 10.16 -10.23
C GLY A 56 -9.39 9.25 -9.01
N GLN A 57 -8.62 8.17 -9.08
CA GLN A 57 -8.71 7.10 -8.09
C GLN A 57 -7.81 7.32 -6.87
N GLU A 58 -8.43 7.54 -5.71
CA GLU A 58 -7.74 7.67 -4.44
C GLU A 58 -8.55 7.12 -3.26
N PHE A 59 -7.85 6.68 -2.20
CA PHE A 59 -8.50 6.55 -0.89
C PHE A 59 -8.47 7.90 -0.15
N ARG A 60 -9.60 8.27 0.46
CA ARG A 60 -9.76 9.41 1.37
C ARG A 60 -10.10 8.92 2.77
N PHE A 61 -9.08 8.63 3.56
CA PHE A 61 -9.24 8.30 4.97
C PHE A 61 -9.18 9.59 5.79
N GLY A 62 -10.30 10.32 5.89
CA GLY A 62 -10.35 11.63 6.54
C GLY A 62 -9.29 12.58 5.98
N PRO A 63 -8.31 13.05 6.78
CA PRO A 63 -7.26 13.96 6.30
C PRO A 63 -6.21 13.29 5.39
N CYS A 64 -6.19 11.95 5.30
CA CYS A 64 -5.17 11.21 4.58
C CYS A 64 -5.64 10.82 3.18
N ARG A 65 -4.89 11.25 2.16
CA ARG A 65 -5.12 10.93 0.75
C ARG A 65 -4.11 9.91 0.24
N VAL A 66 -4.58 8.89 -0.45
CA VAL A 66 -3.76 7.80 -0.98
C VAL A 66 -4.08 7.60 -2.46
N GLU A 67 -3.29 8.24 -3.29
CA GLU A 67 -3.33 8.10 -4.76
C GLU A 67 -2.47 6.91 -5.24
N GLY A 68 -2.60 6.53 -6.51
CA GLY A 68 -1.69 5.57 -7.16
C GLY A 68 -1.82 4.14 -6.66
N VAL A 69 -2.97 3.80 -6.07
CA VAL A 69 -3.35 2.43 -5.71
C VAL A 69 -4.72 2.16 -6.31
N VAL A 70 -4.80 1.10 -7.11
CA VAL A 70 -6.05 0.69 -7.76
C VAL A 70 -6.75 -0.32 -6.86
N LEU A 71 -7.96 0.00 -6.37
CA LEU A 71 -8.70 -0.89 -5.47
C LEU A 71 -9.01 -2.25 -6.11
N GLN A 72 -9.23 -2.26 -7.42
CA GLN A 72 -9.47 -3.50 -8.17
C GLN A 72 -8.27 -4.45 -8.13
N GLU A 73 -7.04 -3.93 -8.22
CA GLU A 73 -5.82 -4.75 -8.10
C GLU A 73 -5.69 -5.41 -6.72
N LEU A 74 -6.14 -4.73 -5.65
CA LEU A 74 -6.18 -5.31 -4.31
C LEU A 74 -7.17 -6.48 -4.24
N TRP A 75 -8.35 -6.32 -4.83
CA TRP A 75 -9.39 -7.34 -4.86
C TRP A 75 -8.98 -8.55 -5.69
N GLU A 76 -8.45 -8.34 -6.90
CA GLU A 76 -7.95 -9.42 -7.77
C GLU A 76 -6.84 -10.21 -7.07
N ALA A 77 -5.88 -9.51 -6.49
CA ALA A 77 -4.81 -10.16 -5.74
C ALA A 77 -5.33 -10.99 -4.56
N PHE A 78 -6.40 -10.54 -3.87
CA PHE A 78 -6.99 -11.32 -2.79
C PHE A 78 -7.82 -12.50 -3.31
N TRP A 79 -8.65 -12.32 -4.34
CA TRP A 79 -9.49 -13.38 -4.89
C TRP A 79 -8.68 -14.56 -5.40
N ASP A 80 -7.53 -14.31 -6.04
CA ASP A 80 -6.60 -15.37 -6.50
C ASP A 80 -6.15 -16.32 -5.38
N MET A 81 -6.16 -15.85 -4.13
CA MET A 81 -5.70 -16.62 -2.98
C MET A 81 -6.78 -16.90 -1.94
N LYS A 82 -8.00 -16.38 -2.13
CA LYS A 82 -9.08 -16.41 -1.13
C LYS A 82 -9.40 -17.83 -0.69
N ASP A 83 -9.73 -18.70 -1.64
CA ASP A 83 -10.14 -20.08 -1.34
C ASP A 83 -9.01 -20.87 -0.69
N VAL A 84 -7.78 -20.66 -1.16
CA VAL A 84 -6.58 -21.30 -0.62
C VAL A 84 -6.35 -20.90 0.84
N VAL A 85 -6.47 -19.62 1.17
CA VAL A 85 -6.25 -19.12 2.53
C VAL A 85 -7.41 -19.51 3.45
N GLN A 86 -8.65 -19.25 3.02
CA GLN A 86 -9.85 -19.48 3.85
C GLN A 86 -10.08 -20.97 4.13
N ALA A 87 -9.69 -21.88 3.21
CA ALA A 87 -9.71 -23.32 3.47
C ALA A 87 -8.73 -23.78 4.58
N GLN A 88 -7.74 -22.96 4.94
CA GLN A 88 -6.81 -23.25 6.04
C GLN A 88 -7.28 -22.68 7.38
N ASP A 89 -8.34 -21.87 7.38
CA ASP A 89 -8.90 -21.29 8.60
C ASP A 89 -9.92 -22.23 9.25
N ASN A 90 -9.41 -23.04 10.19
CA ASN A 90 -10.23 -24.00 10.92
C ASN A 90 -11.03 -23.38 12.09
N VAL A 91 -10.85 -22.09 12.40
CA VAL A 91 -11.44 -21.46 13.60
C VAL A 91 -12.67 -20.65 13.22
N THR A 92 -13.78 -21.27 12.89
CA THR A 92 -14.99 -20.55 12.42
C THR A 92 -15.73 -19.77 13.51
N SER A 93 -15.47 -20.07 14.79
CA SER A 93 -16.15 -19.45 15.95
C SER A 93 -15.64 -18.04 16.30
N VAL A 94 -14.48 -17.64 15.77
CA VAL A 94 -13.85 -16.35 16.08
C VAL A 94 -13.75 -15.51 14.82
N ARG A 95 -14.19 -14.26 14.92
CA ARG A 95 -13.96 -13.20 13.93
C ARG A 95 -13.05 -12.12 14.53
N LEU A 96 -11.99 -11.75 13.83
CA LEU A 96 -11.03 -10.73 14.28
C LEU A 96 -11.52 -9.32 13.94
N LEU A 97 -11.91 -9.10 12.69
CA LEU A 97 -12.47 -7.84 12.18
C LEU A 97 -14.00 -7.82 12.40
N ARG A 98 -14.37 -7.68 13.68
CA ARG A 98 -15.78 -7.64 14.12
C ARG A 98 -16.48 -6.33 13.74
N LYS A 99 -17.81 -6.36 13.79
CA LYS A 99 -18.66 -5.19 13.55
C LYS A 99 -18.34 -4.07 14.54
N GLU A 100 -18.15 -4.36 15.83
CA GLU A 100 -17.79 -3.32 16.82
C GLU A 100 -16.50 -2.58 16.48
N ILE A 101 -15.56 -3.25 15.80
CA ILE A 101 -14.27 -2.67 15.43
C ILE A 101 -14.43 -1.77 14.21
N LEU A 102 -15.17 -2.20 13.18
CA LEU A 102 -15.23 -1.52 11.88
C LEU A 102 -16.43 -0.58 11.68
N GLN A 103 -17.47 -0.71 12.48
CA GLN A 103 -18.69 0.08 12.35
C GLN A 103 -18.52 1.45 13.02
N ASN A 104 -19.10 2.48 12.39
CA ASN A 104 -19.14 3.86 12.88
C ASN A 104 -17.74 4.42 13.17
N VAL A 105 -16.72 3.98 12.44
CA VAL A 105 -15.42 4.67 12.40
C VAL A 105 -15.64 5.97 11.65
N SER A 106 -15.41 7.11 12.31
CA SER A 106 -15.61 8.42 11.69
C SER A 106 -14.54 8.69 10.63
N GLU A 107 -14.80 9.64 9.72
CA GLU A 107 -13.80 10.06 8.73
C GLU A 107 -12.50 10.51 9.41
N ALA A 108 -12.61 11.32 10.46
CA ALA A 108 -11.45 11.80 11.22
C ALA A 108 -10.66 10.67 11.89
N GLU A 109 -11.34 9.61 12.36
CA GLU A 109 -10.72 8.43 12.98
C GLU A 109 -10.07 7.50 11.94
N SER A 110 -10.63 7.45 10.74
CA SER A 110 -10.30 6.45 9.72
C SER A 110 -8.80 6.38 9.38
N CYS A 111 -8.10 7.51 9.27
CA CYS A 111 -6.65 7.51 8.97
C CYS A 111 -5.82 6.85 10.08
N TYR A 112 -6.09 7.17 11.35
CA TYR A 112 -5.36 6.58 12.48
C TYR A 112 -5.62 5.09 12.59
N PHE A 113 -6.87 4.70 12.39
CA PHE A 113 -7.31 3.32 12.51
C PHE A 113 -6.71 2.45 11.39
N ILE A 114 -6.83 2.86 10.13
CA ILE A 114 -6.26 2.09 9.00
C ILE A 114 -4.74 2.09 9.05
N HIS A 115 -4.08 3.17 9.48
CA HIS A 115 -2.63 3.19 9.68
C HIS A 115 -2.20 2.12 10.69
N SER A 116 -2.91 2.00 11.82
CA SER A 116 -2.59 1.02 12.86
C SER A 116 -2.82 -0.42 12.38
N LEU A 117 -3.92 -0.67 11.66
CA LEU A 117 -4.19 -1.96 11.05
C LEU A 117 -3.15 -2.33 10.00
N LEU A 118 -2.90 -1.48 8.99
CA LEU A 118 -1.95 -1.78 7.92
C LEU A 118 -0.52 -1.97 8.44
N LYS A 119 -0.11 -1.19 9.46
CA LYS A 119 1.16 -1.42 10.16
C LYS A 119 1.24 -2.83 10.73
N PHE A 120 0.17 -3.29 11.37
CA PHE A 120 0.12 -4.63 11.93
C PHE A 120 0.10 -5.71 10.85
N TYR A 121 -0.68 -5.52 9.78
CA TYR A 121 -0.70 -6.44 8.65
C TYR A 121 0.69 -6.60 8.03
N LEU A 122 1.38 -5.50 7.73
CA LEU A 122 2.71 -5.55 7.11
C LEU A 122 3.75 -6.18 8.05
N ASN A 123 3.82 -5.73 9.30
CA ASN A 123 4.88 -6.12 10.23
C ASN A 123 4.66 -7.49 10.88
N THR A 124 3.40 -7.93 11.00
CA THR A 124 3.03 -9.18 11.66
C THR A 124 2.49 -10.17 10.64
N ILE A 125 1.40 -9.84 9.95
CA ILE A 125 0.70 -10.84 9.13
C ILE A 125 1.52 -11.23 7.89
N PHE A 126 1.80 -10.28 6.99
CA PHE A 126 2.58 -10.54 5.77
C PHE A 126 3.97 -11.08 6.11
N LYS A 127 4.68 -10.48 7.07
CA LYS A 127 6.00 -10.96 7.49
C LYS A 127 6.00 -12.44 7.89
N ASN A 128 5.01 -12.89 8.66
CA ASN A 128 4.99 -14.26 9.18
C ASN A 128 4.25 -15.26 8.27
N TYR A 129 3.39 -14.80 7.36
CA TYR A 129 2.65 -15.67 6.43
C TYR A 129 3.43 -15.99 5.14
N HIS A 130 4.56 -15.32 4.88
CA HIS A 130 5.36 -15.49 3.65
C HIS A 130 5.72 -16.95 3.34
N ALA A 131 6.14 -17.73 4.34
CA ALA A 131 6.48 -19.14 4.14
C ALA A 131 5.28 -19.98 3.67
N LYS A 132 4.08 -19.70 4.20
CA LYS A 132 2.82 -20.30 3.74
C LYS A 132 2.48 -19.85 2.32
N ALA A 133 2.67 -18.58 2.00
CA ALA A 133 2.43 -18.07 0.65
C ALA A 133 3.29 -18.79 -0.42
N VAL A 134 4.56 -19.08 -0.10
CA VAL A 134 5.43 -19.92 -0.93
C VAL A 134 4.89 -21.36 -1.02
N LYS A 135 4.61 -21.99 0.12
CA LYS A 135 4.11 -23.37 0.20
C LYS A 135 2.85 -23.58 -0.64
N PHE A 136 1.91 -22.66 -0.55
CA PHE A 136 0.62 -22.73 -1.25
C PHE A 136 0.64 -22.11 -2.65
N ARG A 137 1.81 -21.69 -3.15
CA ARG A 137 2.01 -21.13 -4.49
C ARG A 137 1.18 -19.87 -4.79
N ILE A 138 0.88 -19.08 -3.76
CA ILE A 138 0.13 -17.81 -3.86
C ILE A 138 1.06 -16.58 -3.75
N LEU A 139 2.38 -16.77 -3.84
CA LEU A 139 3.38 -15.72 -3.61
C LEU A 139 3.18 -14.48 -4.50
N ARG A 140 2.78 -14.65 -5.76
CA ARG A 140 2.58 -13.53 -6.70
C ARG A 140 1.49 -12.57 -6.22
N SER A 141 0.30 -13.09 -5.96
CA SER A 141 -0.86 -12.29 -5.52
C SER A 141 -0.65 -11.78 -4.08
N PHE A 142 -0.01 -12.60 -3.22
CA PHE A 142 0.46 -12.19 -1.91
C PHE A 142 1.40 -10.96 -1.96
N SER A 143 2.42 -10.97 -2.82
CA SER A 143 3.35 -9.86 -2.99
C SER A 143 2.67 -8.63 -3.58
N THR A 144 1.75 -8.83 -4.53
CA THR A 144 0.95 -7.73 -5.11
C THR A 144 0.17 -7.00 -4.04
N LEU A 145 -0.50 -7.74 -3.16
CA LEU A 145 -1.27 -7.16 -2.06
C LEU A 145 -0.36 -6.47 -1.02
N ALA A 146 0.74 -7.13 -0.61
CA ALA A 146 1.68 -6.59 0.35
C ALA A 146 2.32 -5.26 -0.12
N ASN A 147 2.71 -5.20 -1.39
CA ASN A 147 3.34 -4.02 -1.97
C ASN A 147 2.35 -2.85 -2.07
N ASN A 148 1.12 -3.11 -2.52
CA ASN A 148 0.09 -2.07 -2.52
C ASN A 148 -0.21 -1.59 -1.09
N PHE A 149 -0.30 -2.49 -0.10
CA PHE A 149 -0.46 -2.10 1.30
C PHE A 149 0.71 -1.24 1.81
N ALA A 150 1.94 -1.52 1.38
CA ALA A 150 3.11 -0.70 1.70
C ALA A 150 3.00 0.70 1.08
N VAL A 151 2.52 0.82 -0.17
CA VAL A 151 2.26 2.11 -0.81
C VAL A 151 1.20 2.88 -0.03
N ILE A 152 0.07 2.25 0.32
CA ILE A 152 -0.99 2.90 1.13
C ILE A 152 -0.40 3.38 2.45
N MET A 153 0.30 2.50 3.17
CA MET A 153 0.92 2.82 4.46
C MET A 153 1.88 4.00 4.38
N SER A 154 2.66 4.12 3.30
CA SER A 154 3.61 5.24 3.11
C SER A 154 2.93 6.61 3.00
N LYS A 155 1.67 6.63 2.57
CA LYS A 155 0.85 7.84 2.38
C LYS A 155 -0.07 8.14 3.57
N LEU A 156 -0.28 7.18 4.47
CA LEU A 156 -0.99 7.40 5.72
C LEU A 156 -0.08 8.15 6.70
N ARG A 157 -0.22 9.47 6.75
CA ARG A 157 0.48 10.34 7.72
C ARG A 157 -0.56 11.01 8.63
N PRO A 158 -0.96 10.36 9.73
CA PRO A 158 -1.85 10.99 10.69
C PRO A 158 -1.16 12.22 11.30
N ARG A 159 -1.83 13.36 11.34
CA ARG A 159 -1.28 14.56 11.99
C ARG A 159 -1.28 14.37 13.51
N GLN A 160 -0.32 14.97 14.21
CA GLN A 160 -0.21 14.85 15.65
C GLN A 160 -0.48 16.24 16.25
N GLU A 161 -1.73 16.69 16.13
CA GLU A 161 -2.19 17.96 16.70
C GLU A 161 -2.97 17.68 18.00
N ASN A 162 -2.88 18.57 18.99
CA ASN A 162 -3.46 18.36 20.33
C ASN A 162 -4.98 18.12 20.31
N GLU A 163 -5.70 18.71 19.35
CA GLU A 163 -7.15 18.49 19.14
C GLU A 163 -7.49 17.08 18.62
N MET A 164 -6.50 16.34 18.13
CA MET A 164 -6.66 14.98 17.58
C MET A 164 -6.45 13.87 18.61
N PHE A 165 -6.19 14.21 19.88
CA PHE A 165 -5.91 13.22 20.92
C PHE A 165 -7.07 12.23 21.11
N SER A 166 -8.31 12.72 21.27
CA SER A 166 -9.49 11.88 21.45
C SER A 166 -9.78 10.97 20.25
N ILE A 167 -9.55 11.48 19.03
CA ILE A 167 -9.70 10.73 17.78
C ILE A 167 -8.68 9.59 17.72
N SER A 168 -7.41 9.88 18.02
CA SER A 168 -6.35 8.88 18.04
C SER A 168 -6.57 7.80 19.09
N GLU A 169 -7.11 8.17 20.26
CA GLU A 169 -7.42 7.23 21.34
C GLU A 169 -8.57 6.28 20.97
N ASN A 170 -9.61 6.77 20.29
CA ASN A 170 -10.70 5.92 19.81
C ASN A 170 -10.20 4.91 18.78
N ALA A 171 -9.42 5.38 17.79
CA ALA A 171 -8.81 4.51 16.78
C ALA A 171 -7.92 3.44 17.43
N ARG A 172 -7.13 3.84 18.43
CA ARG A 172 -6.27 2.95 19.22
C ARG A 172 -7.10 1.91 19.96
N ARG A 173 -8.18 2.28 20.64
CA ARG A 173 -9.05 1.35 21.37
C ARG A 173 -9.63 0.28 20.44
N ARG A 174 -10.12 0.66 19.27
CA ARG A 174 -10.61 -0.28 18.26
C ARG A 174 -9.52 -1.22 17.77
N PHE A 175 -8.33 -0.69 17.49
CA PHE A 175 -7.18 -1.52 17.12
C PHE A 175 -6.79 -2.51 18.23
N LEU A 176 -6.87 -2.11 19.49
CA LEU A 176 -6.59 -2.99 20.63
C LEU A 176 -7.61 -4.11 20.77
N LEU A 177 -8.88 -3.89 20.42
CA LEU A 177 -9.88 -4.97 20.37
C LEU A 177 -9.52 -6.02 19.32
N PHE A 178 -9.16 -5.58 18.10
CA PHE A 178 -8.65 -6.47 17.05
C PHE A 178 -7.41 -7.24 17.51
N GLN A 179 -6.43 -6.53 18.07
CA GLN A 179 -5.18 -7.14 18.54
C GLN A 179 -5.42 -8.11 19.70
N GLY A 180 -6.36 -7.80 20.60
CA GLY A 180 -6.76 -8.66 21.70
C GLY A 180 -7.36 -9.97 21.21
N ALA A 181 -8.30 -9.92 20.26
CA ALA A 181 -8.88 -11.11 19.64
C ALA A 181 -7.81 -11.93 18.89
N PHE A 182 -6.89 -11.27 18.18
CA PHE A 182 -5.78 -11.94 17.49
C PHE A 182 -4.90 -12.74 18.47
N LYS A 183 -4.57 -12.15 19.62
CA LYS A 183 -3.72 -12.77 20.66
C LYS A 183 -4.36 -13.95 21.39
N GLN A 184 -5.68 -14.12 21.29
CA GLN A 184 -6.39 -15.25 21.90
C GLN A 184 -6.29 -16.54 21.08
N LEU A 185 -5.86 -16.45 19.82
CA LEU A 185 -5.70 -17.60 18.93
C LEU A 185 -4.26 -18.10 18.99
N ASP A 186 -4.08 -19.40 18.69
CA ASP A 186 -2.75 -19.93 18.39
C ASP A 186 -2.11 -19.14 17.25
N ARG A 187 -0.78 -18.97 17.28
CA ARG A 187 -0.04 -18.13 16.34
C ARG A 187 -0.37 -18.44 14.88
N GLU A 188 -0.38 -19.71 14.50
CA GLU A 188 -0.61 -20.11 13.11
C GLU A 188 -2.07 -19.93 12.69
N ALA A 189 -3.01 -20.20 13.61
CA ALA A 189 -4.43 -19.95 13.41
C ALA A 189 -4.73 -18.45 13.29
N ALA A 190 -4.11 -17.63 14.13
CA ALA A 190 -4.26 -16.17 14.15
C ALA A 190 -3.80 -15.55 12.83
N LEU A 191 -2.63 -15.95 12.33
CA LEU A 191 -2.10 -15.49 11.04
C LEU A 191 -3.01 -15.86 9.88
N THR A 192 -3.46 -17.12 9.85
CA THR A 192 -4.33 -17.64 8.78
C THR A 192 -5.69 -16.97 8.80
N LYS A 193 -6.29 -16.80 9.98
CA LYS A 193 -7.56 -16.08 10.15
C LYS A 193 -7.43 -14.61 9.73
N ALA A 194 -6.43 -13.89 10.23
CA ALA A 194 -6.24 -12.48 9.88
C ALA A 194 -6.08 -12.29 8.36
N PHE A 195 -5.33 -13.17 7.70
CA PHE A 195 -5.20 -13.11 6.25
C PHE A 195 -6.49 -13.54 5.53
N GLY A 196 -7.22 -14.52 6.07
CA GLY A 196 -8.50 -14.98 5.53
C GLY A 196 -9.62 -13.94 5.61
N GLU A 197 -9.57 -13.05 6.60
CA GLU A 197 -10.52 -11.93 6.79
C GLU A 197 -10.13 -10.66 5.99
N MET A 198 -9.22 -10.78 5.02
CA MET A 198 -8.79 -9.63 4.19
C MET A 198 -9.93 -9.06 3.35
N ASP A 199 -10.90 -9.87 2.90
CA ASP A 199 -12.10 -9.35 2.23
C ASP A 199 -12.88 -8.38 3.12
N ILE A 200 -12.97 -8.64 4.42
CA ILE A 200 -13.60 -7.74 5.38
C ILE A 200 -12.85 -6.41 5.46
N LEU A 201 -11.51 -6.45 5.48
CA LEU A 201 -10.67 -5.25 5.47
C LEU A 201 -10.83 -4.45 4.17
N LEU A 202 -10.74 -5.11 3.01
CA LEU A 202 -10.88 -4.47 1.70
C LEU A 202 -12.28 -3.87 1.52
N THR A 203 -13.34 -4.57 1.96
CA THR A 203 -14.71 -4.05 1.97
C THR A 203 -14.84 -2.80 2.83
N TRP A 204 -14.14 -2.76 3.97
CA TRP A 204 -14.13 -1.56 4.82
C TRP A 204 -13.36 -0.41 4.15
N MET A 205 -12.19 -0.67 3.56
CA MET A 205 -11.38 0.32 2.86
C MET A 205 -12.11 0.93 1.66
N GLN A 206 -12.89 0.12 0.93
CA GLN A 206 -13.67 0.55 -0.23
C GLN A 206 -14.63 1.69 0.08
N LYS A 207 -15.13 1.81 1.32
CA LYS A 207 -15.99 2.93 1.74
C LYS A 207 -15.31 4.29 1.64
N PHE A 208 -13.98 4.30 1.62
CA PHE A 208 -13.15 5.49 1.54
C PHE A 208 -12.53 5.68 0.15
N TYR A 209 -12.84 4.82 -0.81
CA TYR A 209 -12.30 4.91 -2.17
C TYR A 209 -13.17 5.83 -3.04
N GLN A 210 -12.53 6.80 -3.69
CA GLN A 210 -13.15 7.72 -4.63
C GLN A 210 -12.69 7.34 -6.05
N PRO A 211 -13.60 7.07 -6.99
CA PRO A 211 -13.27 6.75 -8.38
C PRO A 211 -12.83 7.97 -9.18
#